data_AF-A0A8S3GCN3-F1
#
_entry.id   AF-A0A8S3GCN3-F1
#
_cell.length_a   1.000
_cell.length_b   1.000
_cell.length_c   1.000
_cell.angle_alpha   90.00
_cell.angle_beta   90.00
_cell.angle_gamma   90.00
#
_symmetry.space_group_name_H-M   'P 1'
#
loop_
_entity.id
_entity.type
_entity.pdbx_description
1 polymer ?
#
loop_
_entity_poly.entity_id
_entity_poly.type
_entity_poly.pdbx_seq_one_letter_code
_entity_poly.pdbx_strand_id
1 'polypeptide(L)'
;MPLVSLEKAVEPLVSILPAVQSHAYVAKQMCDSPADGLTTDESASIMLYTMGWEPLNKCLYVVLNDTLRSSERQQKLKPWYLFLRLFLNALFRLPLLSKTAYRGVRLDLSKRYTEGKTIVWWGFSSCTTAVSVLQSEQFLGMTGTRTMFTLQCQSARNIRNHS
;
A
#
# COMPACT_ATOMS: atom_id res chain seq x y z
N MET A 1 22.14 -1.36 0.43
CA MET A 1 21.38 -2.61 0.70
C MET A 1 21.25 -3.35 -0.65
N PRO A 2 21.18 -4.69 -0.75
CA PRO A 2 20.92 -5.44 -2.00
C PRO A 2 19.43 -5.80 -2.14
N LEU A 3 18.89 -5.94 -3.36
CA LEU A 3 17.52 -6.47 -3.51
C LEU A 3 17.55 -7.96 -3.10
N VAL A 4 16.49 -8.40 -2.43
CA VAL A 4 16.38 -9.76 -1.88
C VAL A 4 15.04 -10.36 -2.28
N SER A 5 14.90 -11.68 -2.18
CA SER A 5 13.62 -12.35 -2.43
C SER A 5 12.54 -11.89 -1.44
N LEU A 6 11.26 -12.09 -1.77
CA LEU A 6 10.17 -11.66 -0.89
C LEU A 6 10.23 -12.35 0.49
N GLU A 7 10.59 -13.63 0.54
CA GLU A 7 10.74 -14.39 1.79
C GLU A 7 11.78 -13.75 2.70
N LYS A 8 12.94 -13.37 2.13
CA LYS A 8 14.00 -12.69 2.88
C LYS A 8 13.59 -11.27 3.26
N ALA A 9 12.81 -10.61 2.41
CA ALA A 9 12.35 -9.25 2.65
C ALA A 9 11.38 -9.14 3.84
N VAL A 10 10.58 -10.19 4.09
CA VAL A 10 9.60 -10.23 5.19
C VAL A 10 10.11 -10.91 6.46
N GLU A 11 11.26 -11.60 6.43
CA GLU A 11 11.82 -12.28 7.59
C GLU A 11 11.94 -11.39 8.85
N PRO A 12 12.44 -10.13 8.77
CA PRO A 12 12.51 -9.27 9.96
C PRO A 12 11.13 -8.82 10.46
N LEU A 13 10.07 -9.01 9.68
CA LEU A 13 8.71 -8.61 10.02
C LEU A 13 7.96 -9.69 10.80
N VAL A 14 8.47 -10.92 10.88
CA VAL A 14 7.76 -12.06 11.51
C VAL A 14 7.38 -11.77 12.96
N SER A 15 8.23 -11.08 13.73
CA SER A 15 7.92 -10.70 15.11
C SER A 15 6.81 -9.66 15.23
N ILE A 16 6.56 -8.88 14.19
CA ILE A 16 5.52 -7.84 14.11
C ILE A 16 4.22 -8.43 13.50
N LEU A 17 4.40 -9.30 12.51
CA LEU A 17 3.39 -9.90 11.66
C LEU A 17 3.64 -11.42 11.54
N PRO A 18 3.19 -12.24 12.52
CA PRO A 18 3.53 -13.66 12.56
C PRO A 18 3.13 -14.46 11.31
N ALA A 19 2.05 -14.06 10.62
CA ALA A 19 1.55 -14.74 9.42
C ALA A 19 2.20 -14.26 8.10
N VAL A 20 3.12 -13.27 8.14
CA VAL A 20 3.61 -12.58 6.92
C VAL A 20 4.30 -13.52 5.94
N GLN A 21 5.00 -14.55 6.43
CA GLN A 21 5.69 -15.51 5.57
C GLN A 21 4.69 -16.36 4.76
N SER A 22 3.62 -16.83 5.40
CA SER A 22 2.56 -17.59 4.71
C SER A 22 1.88 -16.74 3.63
N HIS A 23 1.60 -15.46 3.93
CA HIS A 23 1.04 -14.55 2.93
C HIS A 23 2.03 -14.19 1.82
N ALA A 24 3.32 -14.06 2.12
CA ALA A 24 4.37 -13.86 1.12
C ALA A 24 4.45 -15.05 0.15
N TYR A 25 4.36 -16.28 0.67
CA TYR A 25 4.29 -17.48 -0.15
C TYR A 25 3.09 -17.44 -1.11
N VAL A 26 1.88 -17.17 -0.59
CA VAL A 26 0.67 -17.05 -1.42
C VAL A 26 0.82 -15.95 -2.47
N ALA A 27 1.35 -14.78 -2.08
CA ALA A 27 1.55 -13.66 -3.01
C ALA A 27 2.48 -14.03 -4.18
N LYS A 28 3.52 -14.84 -3.93
CA LYS A 28 4.41 -15.33 -5.00
C LYS A 28 3.71 -16.27 -5.95
N GLN A 29 2.93 -17.22 -5.44
CA GLN A 29 2.15 -18.15 -6.28
C GLN A 29 1.15 -17.41 -7.19
N MET A 30 0.62 -16.26 -6.73
CA MET A 30 -0.26 -15.42 -7.55
C MET A 30 0.50 -14.61 -8.61
N CYS A 31 1.83 -14.64 -8.63
CA CYS A 31 2.71 -13.80 -9.44
C CYS A 31 3.73 -14.62 -10.26
N ASP A 32 3.40 -15.86 -10.64
CA ASP A 32 4.31 -16.77 -11.35
C ASP A 32 4.72 -16.28 -12.75
N SER A 33 3.95 -15.37 -13.36
CA SER A 33 4.27 -14.74 -14.66
C SER A 33 3.86 -13.27 -14.65
N PRO A 34 4.65 -12.40 -13.99
CA PRO A 34 4.27 -11.02 -13.76
C PRO A 34 4.37 -10.17 -15.04
N ALA A 35 3.45 -9.21 -15.17
CA ALA A 35 3.46 -8.23 -16.24
C ALA A 35 4.53 -7.14 -16.04
N ASP A 36 4.59 -6.18 -16.95
CA ASP A 36 5.32 -4.91 -16.80
C ASP A 36 6.85 -5.08 -16.58
N GLY A 37 7.38 -6.25 -16.95
CA GLY A 37 8.80 -6.61 -16.83
C GLY A 37 9.28 -6.81 -15.38
N LEU A 38 8.38 -6.82 -14.40
CA LEU A 38 8.75 -7.08 -13.01
C LEU A 38 9.22 -8.51 -12.82
N THR A 39 10.06 -8.75 -11.81
CA THR A 39 10.33 -10.11 -11.33
C THR A 39 9.16 -10.61 -10.48
N THR A 40 9.09 -11.92 -10.25
CA THR A 40 8.08 -12.52 -9.37
C THR A 40 8.12 -11.91 -7.97
N ASP A 41 9.31 -11.71 -7.38
CA ASP A 41 9.45 -11.12 -6.04
C ASP A 41 8.96 -9.66 -5.98
N GLU A 42 9.22 -8.87 -7.02
CA GLU A 42 8.75 -7.48 -7.11
C GLU A 42 7.22 -7.41 -7.24
N SER A 43 6.64 -8.17 -8.18
CA SER A 43 5.19 -8.24 -8.35
C SER A 43 4.52 -8.77 -7.08
N ALA A 44 5.06 -9.82 -6.48
CA ALA A 44 4.54 -10.40 -5.26
C ALA A 44 4.66 -9.45 -4.05
N SER A 45 5.64 -8.55 -4.02
CA SER A 45 5.72 -7.51 -2.98
C SER A 45 4.56 -6.50 -3.08
N ILE A 46 4.10 -6.20 -4.29
CA ILE A 46 2.92 -5.35 -4.53
C ILE A 46 1.66 -6.10 -4.12
N MET A 47 1.51 -7.36 -4.57
CA MET A 47 0.39 -8.24 -4.21
C MET A 47 0.28 -8.40 -2.69
N LEU A 48 1.40 -8.65 -2.00
CA LEU A 48 1.42 -8.79 -0.55
C LEU A 48 1.03 -7.50 0.17
N TYR A 49 1.41 -6.34 -0.36
CA TYR A 49 0.99 -5.05 0.19
C TYR A 49 -0.53 -4.86 0.06
N THR A 50 -1.15 -5.28 -1.05
CA THR A 50 -2.61 -5.09 -1.26
C THR A 50 -3.47 -6.21 -0.67
N MET A 51 -2.87 -7.35 -0.33
CA MET A 51 -3.56 -8.50 0.26
C MET A 51 -4.16 -8.15 1.63
N GLY A 52 -5.41 -8.51 1.83
CA GLY A 52 -6.10 -8.45 3.12
C GLY A 52 -6.16 -9.83 3.77
N TRP A 53 -6.02 -9.88 5.09
CA TRP A 53 -6.22 -11.08 5.90
C TRP A 53 -6.74 -10.73 7.29
N GLU A 54 -7.22 -11.72 8.02
CA GLU A 54 -7.72 -11.53 9.38
C GLU A 54 -6.65 -11.83 10.45
N PRO A 55 -6.60 -11.05 11.54
CA PRO A 55 -7.38 -9.84 11.77
C PRO A 55 -6.88 -8.65 10.93
N LEU A 56 -7.78 -7.80 10.43
CA LEU A 56 -7.45 -6.65 9.55
C LEU A 56 -6.33 -5.74 10.08
N ASN A 57 -6.25 -5.52 11.40
CA ASN A 57 -5.21 -4.70 12.02
C ASN A 57 -3.81 -5.35 12.01
N LYS A 58 -3.70 -6.57 11.49
CA LYS A 58 -2.45 -7.30 11.23
C LYS A 58 -2.17 -7.46 9.74
N CYS A 59 -2.97 -6.87 8.85
CA CYS A 59 -2.61 -6.74 7.44
C CYS A 59 -1.33 -5.93 7.28
N LEU A 60 -0.46 -6.32 6.35
CA LEU A 60 0.83 -5.65 6.14
C LEU A 60 0.64 -4.16 5.85
N TYR A 61 -0.26 -3.79 4.94
CA TYR A 61 -0.47 -2.37 4.61
C TYR A 61 -1.01 -1.56 5.79
N VAL A 62 -1.81 -2.17 6.68
CA VAL A 62 -2.34 -1.47 7.86
C VAL A 62 -1.19 -1.15 8.80
N VAL A 63 -0.43 -2.16 9.19
CA VAL A 63 0.68 -2.00 10.14
C VAL A 63 1.80 -1.13 9.57
N LEU A 64 2.14 -1.27 8.28
CA LEU A 64 3.15 -0.44 7.63
C LEU A 64 2.72 1.03 7.58
N ASN A 65 1.49 1.31 7.17
CA ASN A 65 1.02 2.69 7.07
C ASN A 65 0.87 3.36 8.44
N ASP A 66 0.50 2.61 9.47
CA ASP A 66 0.49 3.12 10.85
C ASP A 66 1.91 3.39 11.36
N THR A 67 2.86 2.50 11.03
CA THR A 67 4.28 2.71 11.33
C THR A 67 4.81 3.98 10.66
N LEU A 68 4.46 4.23 9.40
CA LEU A 68 4.86 5.42 8.65
C LEU A 68 4.27 6.72 9.24
N ARG A 69 3.05 6.66 9.79
CA ARG A 69 2.37 7.81 10.43
C ARG A 69 2.87 8.08 11.85
N SER A 70 3.55 7.13 12.48
CA SER A 70 4.04 7.27 13.86
C SER A 70 5.11 8.36 13.98
N SER A 71 5.13 9.07 15.12
CA SER A 71 6.23 9.96 15.51
C SER A 71 7.56 9.22 15.65
N GLU A 72 7.52 7.93 15.99
CA GLU A 72 8.70 7.05 16.18
C GLU A 72 9.08 6.27 14.91
N ARG A 73 8.61 6.73 13.74
CA ARG A 73 8.82 6.02 12.46
C ARG A 73 10.29 5.68 12.17
N GLN A 74 11.23 6.53 12.58
CA GLN A 74 12.66 6.33 12.31
C GLN A 74 13.18 5.03 12.95
N GLN A 75 12.74 4.73 14.18
CA GLN A 75 13.11 3.50 14.87
C GLN A 75 12.25 2.33 14.38
N LYS A 76 10.93 2.52 14.26
CA LYS A 76 9.99 1.44 13.94
C LYS A 76 10.08 0.93 12.50
N LEU A 77 10.63 1.72 11.57
CA LEU A 77 10.81 1.30 10.16
C LEU A 77 12.01 0.40 9.93
N LYS A 78 12.94 0.25 10.88
CA LYS A 78 14.16 -0.55 10.67
C LYS A 78 13.88 -2.00 10.21
N PRO A 79 12.92 -2.73 10.78
CA PRO A 79 12.56 -4.08 10.31
C PRO A 79 11.97 -4.09 8.89
N TRP A 80 11.45 -2.95 8.42
CA TRP A 80 10.77 -2.83 7.13
C TRP A 80 11.69 -2.54 5.96
N TYR A 81 12.97 -2.22 6.19
CA TYR A 81 13.84 -1.73 5.11
C TYR A 81 14.01 -2.70 3.95
N LEU A 82 14.09 -4.01 4.21
CA LEU A 82 14.20 -4.99 3.12
C LEU A 82 12.91 -5.04 2.28
N PHE A 83 11.75 -5.17 2.94
CA PHE A 83 10.45 -5.14 2.27
C PHE A 83 10.22 -3.83 1.52
N LEU A 84 10.40 -2.69 2.17
CA LEU A 84 10.21 -1.37 1.55
C LEU A 84 11.10 -1.18 0.35
N ARG A 85 12.34 -1.68 0.39
CA ARG A 85 13.24 -1.57 -0.74
C ARG A 85 12.79 -2.41 -1.92
N LEU A 86 12.35 -3.65 -1.71
CA LEU A 86 11.79 -4.50 -2.77
C LEU A 86 10.52 -3.87 -3.35
N PHE A 87 9.60 -3.45 -2.49
CA PHE A 87 8.32 -2.87 -2.86
C PHE A 87 8.46 -1.53 -3.61
N LEU A 88 9.28 -0.59 -3.10
CA LEU A 88 9.51 0.69 -3.78
C LEU A 88 10.25 0.49 -5.11
N ASN A 89 11.18 -0.47 -5.20
CA ASN A 89 11.83 -0.80 -6.46
C ASN A 89 10.80 -1.27 -7.49
N ALA A 90 9.91 -2.20 -7.10
CA ALA A 90 8.82 -2.67 -7.95
C ALA A 90 7.94 -1.51 -8.44
N LEU A 91 7.49 -0.64 -7.53
CA LEU A 91 6.67 0.53 -7.89
C LEU A 91 7.38 1.50 -8.84
N PHE A 92 8.67 1.76 -8.64
CA PHE A 92 9.40 2.71 -9.48
C PHE A 92 9.70 2.19 -10.88
N ARG A 93 9.71 0.88 -11.07
CA ARG A 93 9.80 0.25 -12.40
C ARG A 93 8.50 0.35 -13.21
N LEU A 94 7.36 0.54 -12.55
CA LEU A 94 6.10 0.77 -13.24
C LEU A 94 6.07 2.18 -13.86
N PRO A 95 5.41 2.35 -15.02
CA PRO A 95 5.31 3.65 -15.69
C PRO A 95 4.57 4.68 -14.83
N LEU A 96 4.99 5.93 -14.96
CA LEU A 96 4.33 7.07 -14.36
C LEU A 96 2.96 7.29 -15.03
N LEU A 97 1.95 7.55 -14.20
CA LEU A 97 0.62 7.91 -14.65
C LEU A 97 0.22 9.28 -14.09
N SER A 98 -0.05 10.22 -14.99
CA SER A 98 -0.71 11.48 -14.66
C SER A 98 -2.23 11.30 -14.85
N LYS A 99 -2.98 11.19 -13.74
CA LYS A 99 -4.42 10.91 -13.79
C LYS A 99 -5.13 11.35 -12.52
N THR A 100 -6.41 11.67 -12.63
CA THR A 100 -7.27 11.85 -11.48
C THR A 100 -7.50 10.51 -10.78
N ALA A 101 -7.28 10.49 -9.46
CA ALA A 101 -7.54 9.34 -8.61
C ALA A 101 -8.40 9.76 -7.42
N TYR A 102 -9.11 8.79 -6.86
CA TYR A 102 -10.04 8.99 -5.76
C TYR A 102 -9.65 8.15 -4.56
N ARG A 103 -9.83 8.71 -3.36
CA ARG A 103 -9.59 8.02 -2.09
C ARG A 103 -10.72 8.32 -1.11
N GLY A 104 -11.34 7.27 -0.57
CA GLY A 104 -12.33 7.39 0.49
C GLY A 104 -11.72 7.17 1.87
N VAL A 105 -12.18 7.94 2.86
CA VAL A 105 -11.88 7.75 4.28
C VAL A 105 -13.17 7.85 5.10
N ARG A 106 -13.43 6.88 5.98
CA ARG A 106 -14.62 6.81 6.85
C ARG A 106 -14.54 7.73 8.09
N LEU A 107 -14.08 8.97 7.89
CA LEU A 107 -13.95 10.00 8.93
C LEU A 107 -14.23 11.37 8.30
N ASP A 108 -14.76 12.31 9.09
CA ASP A 108 -14.74 13.73 8.72
C ASP A 108 -13.33 14.30 8.90
N LEU A 109 -12.74 14.75 7.79
CA LEU A 109 -11.43 15.38 7.78
C LEU A 109 -11.50 16.85 7.38
N SER A 110 -12.69 17.42 7.14
CA SER A 110 -12.88 18.79 6.63
C SER A 110 -12.05 19.83 7.40
N LYS A 111 -12.08 19.78 8.73
CA LYS A 111 -11.32 20.70 9.62
C LYS A 111 -9.79 20.56 9.52
N ARG A 112 -9.28 19.44 8.99
CA ARG A 112 -7.84 19.18 8.86
C ARG A 112 -7.27 19.65 7.51
N TYR A 113 -8.13 19.91 6.52
CA TYR A 113 -7.73 20.30 5.17
C TYR A 113 -8.24 21.71 4.89
N THR A 114 -7.35 22.69 5.05
CA THR A 114 -7.61 24.08 4.69
C THR A 114 -6.99 24.38 3.33
N GLU A 115 -7.68 25.19 2.53
CA GLU A 115 -7.21 25.62 1.21
C GLU A 115 -5.80 26.25 1.27
N GLY A 116 -5.02 26.06 0.21
CA GLY A 116 -3.67 26.59 0.07
C GLY A 116 -2.59 25.88 0.89
N LYS A 117 -2.94 24.96 1.81
CA LYS A 117 -1.93 24.22 2.59
C LYS A 117 -1.38 23.01 1.84
N THR A 118 -0.07 22.84 1.93
CA THR A 118 0.60 21.59 1.54
C THR A 118 0.40 20.54 2.63
N ILE A 119 -0.08 19.36 2.23
CA ILE A 119 -0.32 18.23 3.13
C ILE A 119 0.59 17.07 2.74
N VAL A 120 1.25 16.47 3.74
CA VAL A 120 2.10 15.29 3.54
C VAL A 120 1.40 14.06 4.09
N TRP A 121 1.14 13.09 3.23
CA TRP A 121 0.69 11.76 3.61
C TRP A 121 1.90 10.86 3.83
N TRP A 122 2.26 10.64 5.09
CA TRP A 122 3.41 9.82 5.44
C TRP A 122 3.25 8.34 5.06
N GLY A 123 2.02 7.84 5.01
CA GLY A 123 1.72 6.48 4.57
C GLY A 123 1.48 6.40 3.06
N PHE A 124 1.67 5.22 2.49
CA PHE A 124 1.22 4.89 1.15
C PHE A 124 -0.30 5.09 1.04
N SER A 125 -0.71 5.63 -0.11
CA SER A 125 -2.07 6.06 -0.32
C SER A 125 -2.70 5.31 -1.47
N SER A 126 -3.35 4.19 -1.15
CA SER A 126 -4.15 3.43 -2.11
C SER A 126 -5.31 4.29 -2.60
N CYS A 127 -5.46 4.34 -3.92
CA CYS A 127 -6.47 5.13 -4.62
C CYS A 127 -7.09 4.30 -5.75
N THR A 128 -8.24 4.73 -6.24
CA THR A 128 -8.92 4.13 -7.40
C THR A 128 -9.15 5.18 -8.48
N THR A 129 -9.11 4.81 -9.74
CA THR A 129 -9.56 5.70 -10.84
C THR A 129 -11.06 5.59 -11.11
N ALA A 130 -11.74 4.63 -10.47
CA ALA A 130 -13.17 4.39 -10.62
C ALA A 130 -13.90 4.76 -9.33
N VAL A 131 -14.71 5.82 -9.38
CA VAL A 131 -15.50 6.29 -8.23
C VAL A 131 -16.44 5.21 -7.69
N SER A 132 -16.99 4.37 -8.57
CA SER A 132 -17.88 3.25 -8.20
C SER A 132 -17.23 2.26 -7.23
N VAL A 133 -15.91 2.08 -7.30
CA VAL A 133 -15.18 1.22 -6.36
C VAL A 133 -15.28 1.76 -4.93
N LEU A 134 -15.36 3.09 -4.75
CA LEU A 134 -15.51 3.66 -3.40
C LEU A 134 -16.88 3.36 -2.79
N GLN A 135 -17.91 3.08 -3.60
CA GLN A 135 -19.26 2.85 -3.09
C GLN A 135 -19.42 1.50 -2.38
N SER A 136 -18.46 0.57 -2.49
CA SER A 136 -18.56 -0.72 -1.81
C SER A 136 -18.33 -0.59 -0.29
N GLU A 137 -19.04 -1.42 0.48
CA GLU A 137 -18.90 -1.52 1.94
C GLU A 137 -17.53 -2.07 2.38
N GLN A 138 -16.69 -2.55 1.47
CA GLN A 138 -15.30 -2.91 1.78
C GLN A 138 -14.37 -1.68 1.74
N PHE A 139 -14.76 -0.62 1.03
CA PHE A 139 -14.00 0.62 0.90
C PHE A 139 -14.66 1.77 1.69
N LEU A 140 -15.45 2.63 1.06
CA LEU A 140 -16.08 3.76 1.76
C LEU A 140 -17.41 3.36 2.38
N GLY A 141 -18.20 2.51 1.70
CA GLY A 141 -19.59 2.25 2.03
C GLY A 141 -20.49 3.49 1.84
N MET A 142 -21.81 3.29 1.93
CA MET A 142 -22.79 4.37 1.69
C MET A 142 -23.32 5.04 2.96
N THR A 143 -22.98 4.55 4.16
CA THR A 143 -23.49 5.07 5.45
C THR A 143 -22.38 5.66 6.35
N GLY A 144 -22.72 6.61 7.25
CA GLY A 144 -21.78 7.29 8.16
C GLY A 144 -21.13 8.59 7.66
N THR A 145 -20.29 9.22 8.47
CA THR A 145 -19.56 10.44 8.08
C THR A 145 -18.26 10.07 7.36
N ARG A 146 -17.98 10.71 6.22
CA ARG A 146 -16.89 10.32 5.33
C ARG A 146 -16.27 11.50 4.60
N THR A 147 -15.02 11.34 4.18
CA THR A 147 -14.29 12.27 3.32
C THR A 147 -13.89 11.55 2.04
N MET A 148 -14.17 12.17 0.89
CA MET A 148 -13.66 11.74 -0.40
C MET A 148 -12.62 12.74 -0.90
N PHE A 149 -11.43 12.24 -1.22
CA PHE A 149 -10.40 13.01 -1.87
C PHE A 149 -10.47 12.78 -3.38
N THR A 150 -10.46 13.87 -4.13
CA THR A 150 -10.19 13.88 -5.58
C THR A 150 -8.78 14.42 -5.75
N LEU A 151 -7.88 13.58 -6.30
CA LEU A 151 -6.46 13.86 -6.38
C LEU A 151 -6.06 13.96 -7.85
N GLN A 152 -5.49 15.10 -8.24
CA GLN A 152 -4.80 15.22 -9.53
C GLN A 152 -3.36 14.74 -9.36
N CYS A 153 -3.12 13.47 -9.68
CA CYS A 153 -1.81 12.86 -9.50
C CYS A 153 -0.94 13.09 -10.73
N GLN A 154 0.32 13.49 -10.53
CA GLN A 154 1.30 13.65 -11.61
C GLN A 154 2.18 12.40 -11.78
N SER A 155 2.34 11.61 -10.71
CA SER A 155 3.31 10.51 -10.65
C SER A 155 2.74 9.22 -10.03
N ALA A 156 1.45 8.94 -10.26
CA ALA A 156 0.83 7.72 -9.75
C ALA A 156 1.43 6.47 -10.41
N ARG A 157 1.29 5.31 -9.75
CA ARG A 157 1.63 4.00 -10.29
C ARG A 157 0.38 3.13 -10.36
N ASN A 158 0.09 2.57 -11.53
CA ASN A 158 -1.02 1.63 -11.68
C ASN A 158 -0.53 0.22 -11.36
N ILE A 159 -1.11 -0.38 -10.32
CA ILE A 159 -0.72 -1.70 -9.83
C ILE A 159 -1.73 -2.80 -10.18
N ARG A 160 -2.74 -2.52 -11.02
CA ARG A 160 -3.85 -3.46 -11.30
C ARG A 160 -3.40 -4.84 -11.79
N ASN A 161 -2.28 -4.94 -12.48
CA ASN A 161 -1.73 -6.22 -12.96
C ASN A 161 -1.00 -7.02 -11.87
N HIS A 162 -0.90 -6.46 -10.67
CA HIS A 162 -0.11 -6.97 -9.54
C HIS A 162 -0.90 -6.94 -8.21
N SER A 163 -2.21 -6.65 -8.23
CA SER A 163 -3.06 -6.51 -7.04
C SER A 163 -4.51 -6.91 -7.28
#